data_AF-A0A7H4PCP7-F1
#
_entry.id   AF-A0A7H4PCP7-F1
#
_cell.length_a   1.000
_cell.length_b   1.000
_cell.length_c   1.000
_cell.angle_alpha   90.00
_cell.angle_beta   90.00
_cell.angle_gamma   90.00
#
_symmetry.space_group_name_H-M   'P 1'
#
loop_
_entity.id
_entity.type
_entity.pdbx_description
1 polymer ?
#
loop_
_entity_poly.entity_id
_entity_poly.type
_entity_poly.pdbx_seq_one_letter_code
_entity_poly.pdbx_strand_id
1 'polypeptide(L)'
;MSEMTPREIVSELDKHIIGQDAAKRSVAIALRNRWRRMQLNEELRHEVTPKNILMIGPTGVGKTEIARRLAKLANAPFIKVEATKFTEVGYVGKEVDSIIRDLTDAAIKMVRMQSIDKNRYRAEELAEERILDVLIPPAKNNWGQAEQPQEPSAARQSFRKKLREGQLDDKEIEIDLAAAPMGVEIMSPPGMEEMTSQLQSMFQNLGGQKQKPRKLKIKDAMKLLIEEEAAKLVNPEELKQDAIDAVEQHGIVFIDEIDKICKRGGNSSGPDVSREGVQRDLLPLVEGCTVSTKHGMVKTDHILFIASGAFQVASPSDLIPETAGPSADSR
;
A
#
# COMPACT_ATOMS: atom_id res chain seq x y z
N MET A 1 0.45 -8.47 -14.05
CA MET A 1 -0.11 -9.39 -13.03
C MET A 1 0.64 -10.70 -13.14
N SER A 2 0.89 -11.44 -12.05
CA SER A 2 1.67 -12.68 -12.15
C SER A 2 0.93 -13.72 -13.01
N GLU A 3 1.60 -14.28 -14.01
CA GLU A 3 1.04 -15.31 -14.91
C GLU A 3 1.08 -16.70 -14.28
N MET A 4 1.42 -16.77 -12.99
CA MET A 4 1.63 -18.00 -12.25
C MET A 4 0.40 -18.90 -12.30
N THR A 5 0.66 -20.18 -12.51
CA THR A 5 -0.32 -21.25 -12.40
C THR A 5 -0.66 -21.53 -10.94
N PRO A 6 -1.83 -22.13 -10.64
CA PRO A 6 -2.16 -22.50 -9.27
C PRO A 6 -1.10 -23.37 -8.59
N ARG A 7 -0.42 -24.25 -9.35
CA ARG A 7 0.65 -25.11 -8.82
C ARG A 7 1.89 -24.32 -8.43
N GLU A 8 2.29 -23.33 -9.23
CA GLU A 8 3.41 -22.45 -8.93
C GLU A 8 3.11 -21.57 -7.71
N ILE A 9 1.87 -21.05 -7.60
CA ILE A 9 1.44 -20.29 -6.42
C ILE A 9 1.55 -21.15 -5.16
N VAL A 10 1.02 -22.38 -5.19
CA VAL A 10 1.13 -23.31 -4.04
C VAL A 10 2.60 -23.58 -3.70
N SER A 11 3.44 -23.87 -4.70
CA SER A 11 4.87 -24.11 -4.49
C SER A 11 5.61 -22.90 -3.90
N GLU A 12 5.20 -21.67 -4.23
CA GLU A 12 5.77 -20.47 -3.63
C GLU A 12 5.31 -20.29 -2.18
N LEU A 13 4.04 -20.60 -1.89
CA LEU A 13 3.51 -20.59 -0.53
C LEU A 13 4.15 -21.67 0.34
N ASP A 14 4.53 -22.83 -0.22
CA ASP A 14 5.22 -23.92 0.49
C ASP A 14 6.56 -23.49 1.10
N LYS A 15 7.24 -22.49 0.54
CA LYS A 15 8.50 -21.95 1.07
C LYS A 15 8.33 -21.22 2.41
N HIS A 16 7.11 -20.82 2.75
CA HIS A 16 6.82 -19.99 3.91
C HIS A 16 5.79 -20.59 4.86
N ILE A 17 4.85 -21.38 4.35
CA ILE A 17 3.78 -22.00 5.12
C ILE A 17 3.95 -23.52 5.06
N ILE A 18 4.02 -24.18 6.21
CA ILE A 18 4.12 -25.64 6.30
C ILE A 18 2.71 -26.24 6.36
N GLY A 19 2.42 -27.22 5.50
CA GLY A 19 1.10 -27.86 5.41
C GLY A 19 0.00 -26.92 4.90
N GLN A 20 -1.25 -27.10 5.35
CA GLN A 20 -2.41 -26.28 4.95
C GLN A 20 -2.70 -26.30 3.43
N ASP A 21 -2.54 -27.45 2.80
CA ASP A 21 -2.62 -27.59 1.34
C ASP A 21 -3.98 -27.19 0.76
N ALA A 22 -5.07 -27.47 1.48
CA ALA A 22 -6.42 -27.06 1.08
C ALA A 22 -6.52 -25.52 1.00
N ALA A 23 -6.09 -24.82 2.05
CA ALA A 23 -6.10 -23.36 2.10
C ALA A 23 -5.21 -22.74 1.00
N LYS A 24 -4.01 -23.31 0.77
CA LYS A 24 -3.11 -22.87 -0.31
C LYS A 24 -3.75 -23.03 -1.69
N ARG A 25 -4.43 -24.15 -1.95
CA ARG A 25 -5.15 -24.38 -3.21
C ARG A 25 -6.29 -23.38 -3.40
N SER A 26 -7.07 -23.11 -2.36
CA SER A 26 -8.17 -22.14 -2.42
C SER A 26 -7.69 -20.74 -2.80
N VAL A 27 -6.62 -20.24 -2.14
CA VAL A 27 -6.07 -18.93 -2.46
C VAL A 27 -5.40 -18.89 -3.83
N ALA A 28 -4.77 -19.99 -4.26
CA ALA A 28 -4.17 -20.09 -5.59
C ALA A 28 -5.24 -20.05 -6.70
N ILE A 29 -6.40 -20.67 -6.48
CA ILE A 29 -7.54 -20.60 -7.41
C ILE A 29 -8.09 -19.19 -7.48
N ALA A 30 -8.29 -18.53 -6.33
CA ALA A 30 -8.78 -17.15 -6.29
C ALA A 30 -7.85 -16.19 -7.05
N LEU A 31 -6.53 -16.28 -6.81
CA LEU A 31 -5.55 -15.47 -7.53
C LEU A 31 -5.50 -15.81 -9.02
N ARG A 32 -5.61 -17.09 -9.41
CA ARG A 32 -5.64 -17.48 -10.83
C ARG A 32 -6.90 -17.00 -11.55
N ASN A 33 -8.05 -17.05 -10.89
CA ASN A 33 -9.31 -16.56 -11.45
C ASN A 33 -9.24 -15.06 -11.75
N ARG A 34 -8.47 -14.31 -10.97
CA ARG A 34 -8.22 -12.90 -11.22
C ARG A 34 -7.40 -12.65 -12.49
N TRP A 35 -6.35 -13.44 -12.74
CA TRP A 35 -5.64 -13.40 -14.02
C TRP A 35 -6.56 -13.79 -15.18
N ARG A 36 -7.39 -14.83 -15.00
CA ARG A 36 -8.37 -15.28 -16.02
C ARG A 36 -9.38 -14.18 -16.34
N ARG A 37 -9.89 -13.46 -15.34
CA ARG A 37 -10.82 -12.32 -15.50
C ARG A 37 -10.24 -11.26 -16.43
N MET A 38 -8.94 -10.96 -16.31
CA MET A 38 -8.27 -9.98 -17.19
C MET A 38 -8.13 -10.43 -18.65
N GLN A 39 -8.23 -11.73 -18.92
CA GLN A 39 -8.21 -12.28 -20.28
C GLN A 39 -9.61 -12.24 -20.94
N LEU A 40 -10.66 -11.90 -20.18
CA LEU A 40 -12.01 -11.74 -20.71
C LEU A 40 -12.18 -10.37 -21.40
N ASN A 41 -13.19 -10.31 -22.27
CA ASN A 41 -13.67 -9.05 -22.85
C ASN A 41 -14.28 -8.15 -21.75
N GLU A 42 -14.49 -6.86 -22.05
CA GLU A 42 -14.93 -5.89 -21.04
C GLU A 42 -16.30 -6.24 -20.43
N GLU A 43 -17.25 -6.69 -21.25
CA GLU A 43 -18.59 -7.07 -20.80
C GLU A 43 -18.55 -8.20 -19.76
N LEU A 44 -17.88 -9.32 -20.07
CA LEU A 44 -17.78 -10.45 -19.14
C LEU A 44 -16.85 -10.14 -17.96
N ARG A 45 -15.88 -9.23 -18.11
CA ARG A 45 -14.96 -8.86 -17.04
C ARG A 45 -15.69 -8.25 -15.85
N HIS A 46 -16.71 -7.42 -16.11
CA HIS A 46 -17.52 -6.80 -15.08
C HIS A 46 -18.45 -7.79 -14.37
N GLU A 47 -18.99 -8.79 -15.08
CA GLU A 47 -19.88 -9.79 -14.50
C GLU A 47 -19.16 -10.80 -13.58
N VAL A 48 -17.85 -11.00 -13.78
CA VAL A 48 -17.08 -11.96 -13.00
C VAL A 48 -16.60 -11.36 -11.68
N THR A 49 -17.34 -11.66 -10.61
CA THR A 49 -17.00 -11.27 -9.25
C THR A 49 -15.89 -12.15 -8.64
N PRO A 50 -15.06 -11.59 -7.73
CA PRO A 50 -14.08 -12.36 -6.97
C PRO A 50 -14.73 -13.51 -6.20
N LYS A 51 -14.01 -14.63 -6.09
CA LYS A 51 -14.40 -15.74 -5.22
C LYS A 51 -13.79 -15.52 -3.84
N ASN A 52 -14.56 -14.84 -2.98
CA ASN A 52 -14.19 -14.59 -1.59
C ASN A 52 -14.00 -15.91 -0.82
N ILE A 53 -13.13 -15.89 0.19
CA ILE A 53 -12.68 -17.10 0.90
C ILE A 53 -13.01 -16.96 2.38
N LEU A 54 -13.55 -18.04 2.97
CA LEU A 54 -13.69 -18.18 4.42
C LEU A 54 -12.72 -19.27 4.92
N MET A 55 -11.72 -18.87 5.71
CA MET A 55 -10.76 -19.79 6.32
C MET A 55 -11.20 -20.19 7.73
N ILE A 56 -11.42 -21.48 7.93
CA ILE A 56 -11.83 -22.04 9.23
C ILE A 56 -10.67 -22.82 9.83
N GLY A 57 -10.35 -22.56 11.10
CA GLY A 57 -9.35 -23.32 11.84
C GLY A 57 -8.90 -22.63 13.12
N PRO A 58 -8.11 -23.28 13.99
CA PRO A 58 -7.65 -22.67 15.23
C PRO A 58 -6.70 -21.49 14.98
N THR A 59 -6.38 -20.74 16.03
CA THR A 59 -5.35 -19.68 15.96
C THR A 59 -3.96 -20.29 15.75
N GLY A 60 -3.04 -19.52 15.17
CA GLY A 60 -1.64 -19.95 15.00
C GLY A 60 -1.36 -20.94 13.86
N VAL A 61 -2.36 -21.44 13.12
CA VAL A 61 -2.15 -22.39 12.00
C VAL A 61 -1.69 -21.75 10.68
N GLY A 62 -1.50 -20.42 10.65
CA GLY A 62 -0.98 -19.71 9.48
C GLY A 62 -2.01 -19.06 8.55
N LYS A 63 -3.29 -18.96 8.92
CA LYS A 63 -4.35 -18.33 8.09
C LYS A 63 -3.96 -16.93 7.59
N THR A 64 -3.54 -16.06 8.50
CA THR A 64 -3.09 -14.70 8.16
C THR A 64 -1.82 -14.69 7.33
N GLU A 65 -0.90 -15.65 7.55
CA GLU A 65 0.36 -15.71 6.82
C GLU A 65 0.13 -16.16 5.36
N ILE A 66 -0.81 -17.08 5.12
CA ILE A 66 -1.23 -17.46 3.77
C ILE A 66 -1.74 -16.23 3.00
N ALA A 67 -2.66 -15.45 3.59
CA ALA A 67 -3.21 -14.25 2.95
C ALA A 67 -2.13 -13.16 2.72
N ARG A 68 -1.26 -12.93 3.71
CA ARG A 68 -0.15 -11.97 3.60
C ARG A 68 0.84 -12.36 2.50
N ARG A 69 1.20 -13.64 2.40
CA ARG A 69 2.12 -14.14 1.37
C ARG A 69 1.49 -14.11 -0.01
N LEU A 70 0.20 -14.45 -0.12
CA LEU A 70 -0.56 -14.31 -1.35
C LEU A 70 -0.51 -12.88 -1.88
N ALA A 71 -0.75 -11.89 -1.01
CA ALA A 71 -0.72 -10.49 -1.41
C ALA A 71 0.66 -10.03 -1.89
N LYS A 72 1.74 -10.43 -1.18
CA LYS A 72 3.11 -10.17 -1.62
C LYS A 72 3.41 -10.81 -2.97
N LEU A 73 2.98 -12.05 -3.19
CA LEU A 73 3.18 -12.77 -4.44
C LEU A 73 2.44 -12.12 -5.62
N ALA A 74 1.22 -11.64 -5.36
CA ALA A 74 0.38 -10.96 -6.34
C ALA A 74 0.77 -9.49 -6.56
N ASN A 75 1.73 -8.97 -5.78
CA ASN A 75 2.06 -7.55 -5.69
C ASN A 75 0.80 -6.68 -5.49
N ALA A 76 -0.01 -7.07 -4.51
CA ALA A 76 -1.34 -6.56 -4.25
C ALA A 76 -1.38 -5.73 -2.96
N PRO A 77 -2.16 -4.64 -2.91
CA PRO A 77 -2.46 -3.95 -1.65
C PRO A 77 -3.13 -4.91 -0.66
N PHE A 78 -2.73 -4.85 0.60
CA PHE A 78 -3.20 -5.76 1.64
C PHE A 78 -3.47 -5.03 2.95
N ILE A 79 -4.61 -5.34 3.56
CA ILE A 79 -4.95 -4.89 4.91
C ILE A 79 -5.46 -6.07 5.75
N LYS A 80 -5.04 -6.12 7.03
CA LYS A 80 -5.62 -6.99 8.06
C LYS A 80 -6.49 -6.12 8.95
N VAL A 81 -7.74 -6.53 9.16
CA VAL A 81 -8.64 -5.94 10.15
C VAL A 81 -9.26 -7.02 11.03
N GLU A 82 -9.61 -6.67 12.27
CA GLU A 82 -10.31 -7.57 13.19
C GLU A 82 -11.79 -7.19 13.21
N ALA A 83 -12.68 -8.17 13.03
CA ALA A 83 -14.12 -7.93 12.92
C ALA A 83 -14.71 -7.31 14.20
N THR A 84 -14.14 -7.65 15.36
CA THR A 84 -14.55 -7.15 16.69
C THR A 84 -14.35 -5.65 16.85
N LYS A 85 -13.43 -5.03 16.09
CA LYS A 85 -13.16 -3.58 16.09
C LYS A 85 -14.40 -2.74 15.76
N PHE A 86 -15.37 -3.32 15.05
CA PHE A 86 -16.59 -2.63 14.63
C PHE A 86 -17.78 -2.88 15.59
N THR A 87 -17.62 -3.71 16.62
CA THR A 87 -18.70 -4.06 17.57
C THR A 87 -18.78 -3.14 18.80
N GLU A 88 -17.80 -2.27 19.01
CA GLU A 88 -17.69 -1.45 20.22
C GLU A 88 -18.68 -0.27 20.20
N VAL A 89 -19.74 -0.41 20.98
CA VAL A 89 -20.80 0.58 21.20
C VAL A 89 -20.26 1.70 22.11
N GLY A 90 -19.64 2.72 21.54
CA GLY A 90 -19.18 3.87 22.32
C GLY A 90 -18.46 4.95 21.50
N TYR A 91 -19.22 5.99 21.13
CA TYR A 91 -18.77 7.31 20.68
C TYR A 91 -17.70 7.33 19.56
N VAL A 92 -18.17 7.52 18.31
CA VAL A 92 -17.34 7.67 17.09
C VAL A 92 -16.58 6.38 16.73
N GLY A 93 -17.30 5.26 16.61
CA GLY A 93 -16.73 4.03 16.07
C GLY A 93 -16.17 4.25 14.67
N LYS A 94 -15.03 3.64 14.35
CA LYS A 94 -14.47 3.67 13.00
C LYS A 94 -15.46 2.98 12.06
N GLU A 95 -15.97 3.73 11.09
CA GLU A 95 -16.85 3.23 10.03
C GLU A 95 -16.19 2.04 9.31
N VAL A 96 -17.00 1.09 8.84
CA VAL A 96 -16.50 -0.09 8.10
C VAL A 96 -15.78 0.33 6.81
N ASP A 97 -16.15 1.46 6.23
CA ASP A 97 -15.45 2.14 5.13
C ASP A 97 -13.97 2.43 5.41
N SER A 98 -13.58 2.55 6.69
CA SER A 98 -12.17 2.73 7.07
C SER A 98 -11.27 1.59 6.58
N ILE A 99 -11.82 0.39 6.37
CA ILE A 99 -11.10 -0.75 5.78
C ILE A 99 -10.56 -0.37 4.39
N ILE A 100 -11.40 0.24 3.55
CA ILE A 100 -11.04 0.60 2.18
C ILE A 100 -10.14 1.84 2.17
N ARG A 101 -10.36 2.80 3.08
CA ARG A 101 -9.47 3.96 3.26
C ARG A 101 -8.06 3.52 3.64
N ASP A 102 -7.92 2.63 4.62
CA ASP A 102 -6.63 2.08 5.08
C ASP A 102 -5.96 1.23 3.98
N LEU A 103 -6.73 0.44 3.22
CA LEU A 103 -6.22 -0.32 2.08
C LEU A 103 -5.67 0.60 0.97
N THR A 104 -6.35 1.73 0.73
CA THR A 104 -5.93 2.73 -0.26
C THR A 104 -4.65 3.44 0.17
N ASP A 105 -4.52 3.78 1.44
CA ASP A 105 -3.26 4.31 2.00
C ASP A 105 -2.11 3.30 1.85
N ALA A 106 -2.36 2.02 2.08
CA ALA A 106 -1.38 0.96 1.86
C ALA A 106 -0.98 0.83 0.38
N ALA A 107 -1.95 0.98 -0.54
CA ALA A 107 -1.71 0.96 -1.99
C ALA A 107 -0.85 2.15 -2.45
N ILE A 108 -1.15 3.37 -1.99
CA ILE A 108 -0.36 4.58 -2.27
C ILE A 108 1.09 4.37 -1.86
N LYS A 109 1.33 3.82 -0.65
CA LYS A 109 2.69 3.51 -0.20
C LYS A 109 3.36 2.47 -1.09
N MET A 110 2.63 1.41 -1.47
CA MET A 110 3.14 0.34 -2.32
C MET A 110 3.54 0.86 -3.71
N VAL A 111 2.66 1.58 -4.39
CA VAL A 111 2.91 2.16 -5.72
C VAL A 111 4.04 3.18 -5.64
N ARG A 112 4.08 4.03 -4.61
CA ARG A 112 5.19 4.98 -4.40
C ARG A 112 6.55 4.29 -4.34
N MET A 113 6.67 3.21 -3.56
CA MET A 113 7.92 2.47 -3.44
C MET A 113 8.32 1.83 -4.78
N GLN A 114 7.35 1.31 -5.55
CA GLN A 114 7.62 0.75 -6.87
C GLN A 114 8.05 1.81 -7.88
N SER A 115 7.42 2.99 -7.87
CA SER A 115 7.79 4.10 -8.76
C SER A 115 9.17 4.65 -8.42
N ILE A 116 9.52 4.74 -7.14
CA ILE A 116 10.88 5.10 -6.71
C ILE A 116 11.89 4.07 -7.21
N ASP A 117 11.61 2.78 -7.09
CA ASP A 117 12.53 1.73 -7.53
C ASP A 117 12.69 1.72 -9.07
N LYS A 118 11.59 1.87 -9.82
CA LYS A 118 11.61 2.02 -11.28
C LYS A 118 12.44 3.22 -11.73
N ASN A 119 12.33 4.34 -11.00
CA ASN A 119 13.02 5.59 -11.32
C ASN A 119 14.42 5.69 -10.70
N ARG A 120 14.87 4.66 -9.96
CA ARG A 120 16.11 4.70 -9.19
C ARG A 120 17.34 5.02 -10.02
N TYR A 121 17.48 4.38 -11.18
CA TYR A 121 18.61 4.65 -12.09
C TYR A 121 18.67 6.10 -12.55
N ARG A 122 17.50 6.67 -12.89
CA ARG A 122 17.40 8.06 -13.32
C ARG A 122 17.63 9.03 -12.16
N ALA A 123 17.14 8.70 -10.97
CA ALA A 123 17.41 9.46 -9.75
C ALA A 123 18.90 9.45 -9.38
N GLU A 124 19.58 8.32 -9.55
CA GLU A 124 21.02 8.19 -9.34
C GLU A 124 21.82 9.03 -10.33
N GLU A 125 21.46 9.02 -11.62
CA GLU A 125 22.08 9.88 -12.62
C GLU A 125 21.91 11.37 -12.29
N LEU A 126 20.71 11.81 -11.90
CA LEU A 126 20.47 13.20 -11.50
C LEU A 126 21.20 13.58 -10.21
N ALA A 127 21.28 12.67 -9.24
CA ALA A 127 22.05 12.86 -8.01
C ALA A 127 23.55 12.98 -8.30
N GLU A 128 24.10 12.15 -9.20
CA GLU A 128 25.46 12.25 -9.69
C GLU A 128 25.72 13.64 -10.31
N GLU A 129 24.81 14.11 -11.17
CA GLU A 129 24.96 15.44 -11.80
C GLU A 129 24.99 16.57 -10.78
N ARG A 130 24.14 16.55 -9.74
CA ARG A 130 24.17 17.54 -8.65
C ARG A 130 25.49 17.53 -7.89
N ILE A 131 26.07 16.36 -7.62
CA ILE A 131 27.38 16.26 -6.98
C ILE A 131 28.48 16.81 -7.90
N LEU A 132 28.41 16.51 -9.20
CA LEU A 132 29.36 17.00 -10.19
C LEU A 132 29.31 18.52 -10.34
N ASP A 133 28.14 19.15 -10.23
CA ASP A 133 28.00 20.61 -10.25
C ASP A 133 28.67 21.30 -9.05
N VAL A 134 28.72 20.65 -7.90
CA VAL A 134 29.45 21.16 -6.72
C VAL A 134 30.96 20.98 -6.90
N LEU A 135 31.39 19.85 -7.45
CA LEU A 135 32.82 19.54 -7.64
C LEU A 135 33.44 20.31 -8.81
N ILE A 136 32.66 20.53 -9.87
CA ILE A 136 33.09 21.18 -11.11
C ILE A 136 31.96 22.14 -11.53
N PRO A 137 31.90 23.34 -10.92
CA PRO A 137 30.88 24.32 -11.25
C PRO A 137 30.89 24.64 -12.75
N PRO A 138 29.72 24.67 -13.41
CA PRO A 138 29.63 25.09 -14.81
C PRO A 138 30.13 26.53 -14.95
N ALA A 139 30.69 26.85 -16.12
CA ALA A 139 31.06 28.22 -16.46
C ALA A 139 29.83 29.12 -16.32
N LYS A 140 30.00 30.33 -15.81
CA LYS A 140 28.90 31.30 -15.72
C LYS A 140 29.00 32.28 -16.89
N ASN A 141 27.90 32.53 -17.57
CA ASN A 141 27.82 33.57 -18.60
C ASN A 141 28.07 34.95 -17.98
N ASN A 142 28.25 35.98 -18.81
CA ASN A 142 28.44 37.37 -18.38
C ASN A 142 27.32 37.93 -17.46
N TRP A 143 26.15 37.30 -17.41
CA TRP A 143 25.04 37.65 -16.51
C TRP A 143 25.00 36.83 -15.20
N GLY A 144 26.05 36.06 -14.90
CA GLY A 144 26.16 35.25 -13.68
C GLY A 144 25.28 34.00 -13.66
N GLN A 145 24.57 33.70 -14.76
CA GLN A 145 23.81 32.47 -14.95
C GLN A 145 24.76 31.32 -15.31
N ALA A 146 24.44 30.11 -14.86
CA ALA A 146 25.21 28.92 -15.24
C ALA A 146 24.99 28.61 -16.73
N GLU A 147 26.08 28.57 -17.49
CA GLU A 147 26.11 28.19 -18.90
C GLU A 147 26.07 26.66 -18.94
N GLN A 148 24.96 26.07 -19.38
CA GLN A 148 24.90 24.62 -19.61
C GLN A 148 25.68 24.31 -20.90
N PRO A 149 26.86 23.67 -20.84
CA PRO A 149 27.59 23.34 -22.06
C PRO A 149 26.82 22.25 -22.81
N GLN A 150 26.76 22.34 -24.15
CA GLN A 150 26.11 21.33 -25.01
C GLN A 150 26.74 19.93 -24.87
N GLU A 151 28.01 19.83 -24.47
CA GLU A 151 28.67 18.56 -24.17
C GLU A 151 29.40 18.56 -22.81
N PRO A 152 29.35 17.42 -22.08
CA PRO A 152 30.09 17.27 -20.83
C PRO A 152 31.60 17.31 -21.08
N SER A 153 32.29 18.24 -20.42
CA SER A 153 33.74 18.37 -20.52
C SER A 153 34.48 17.07 -20.15
N ALA A 154 35.67 16.87 -20.71
CA ALA A 154 36.52 15.71 -20.37
C ALA A 154 36.80 15.61 -18.85
N ALA A 155 36.88 16.76 -18.16
CA ALA A 155 36.98 16.82 -16.71
C ALA A 155 35.72 16.21 -16.03
N ARG A 156 34.51 16.60 -16.44
CA ARG A 156 33.25 16.07 -15.89
C ARG A 156 33.12 14.56 -16.08
N GLN A 157 33.48 14.06 -17.27
CA GLN A 157 33.49 12.61 -17.53
C GLN A 157 34.48 11.86 -16.63
N SER A 158 35.69 12.40 -16.43
CA SER A 158 36.69 11.79 -15.55
C SER A 158 36.25 11.73 -14.09
N PHE A 159 35.60 12.79 -13.58
CA PHE A 159 35.08 12.83 -12.21
C PHE A 159 33.86 11.94 -12.02
N ARG A 160 32.98 11.83 -13.03
CA ARG A 160 31.87 10.87 -13.01
C ARG A 160 32.38 9.45 -12.85
N LYS A 161 33.42 9.08 -13.60
CA LYS A 161 34.06 7.76 -13.46
C LYS A 161 34.61 7.55 -12.05
N LYS A 162 35.34 8.53 -11.50
CA LYS A 162 35.87 8.45 -10.12
C LYS A 162 34.78 8.36 -9.05
N LEU A 163 33.65 9.03 -9.25
CA LEU A 163 32.49 8.97 -8.36
C LEU A 163 31.87 7.56 -8.35
N ARG A 164 31.64 6.98 -9.53
CA ARG A 164 31.11 5.61 -9.67
C ARG A 164 32.07 4.54 -9.15
N GLU A 165 33.37 4.77 -9.24
CA GLU A 165 34.41 3.91 -8.67
C GLU A 165 34.58 4.08 -7.14
N GLY A 166 33.80 4.96 -6.50
CA GLY A 166 33.83 5.18 -5.04
C GLY A 166 35.08 5.91 -4.52
N GLN A 167 35.90 6.48 -5.41
CA GLN A 167 37.17 7.12 -5.04
C GLN A 167 36.99 8.49 -4.36
N LEU A 168 35.76 9.02 -4.37
CA LEU A 168 35.43 10.34 -3.84
C LEU A 168 34.54 10.27 -2.59
N ASP A 169 34.11 9.07 -2.17
CA ASP A 169 33.13 8.83 -1.11
C ASP A 169 33.41 9.58 0.20
N ASP A 170 34.69 9.62 0.61
CA ASP A 170 35.13 10.23 1.87
C ASP A 170 35.32 11.75 1.81
N LYS A 171 35.25 12.36 0.62
CA LYS A 171 35.37 13.80 0.50
C LYS A 171 34.12 14.48 1.04
N GLU A 172 34.32 15.60 1.71
CA GLU A 172 33.22 16.45 2.18
C GLU A 172 32.82 17.45 1.09
N ILE A 173 31.52 17.56 0.86
CA ILE A 173 30.92 18.55 -0.02
C ILE A 173 29.82 19.31 0.73
N GLU A 174 29.55 20.53 0.28
CA GLU A 174 28.43 21.33 0.75
C GLU A 174 27.33 21.28 -0.31
N ILE A 175 26.16 20.76 0.05
CA ILE A 175 25.01 20.64 -0.84
C ILE A 175 23.76 21.23 -0.20
N ASP A 176 22.95 21.88 -1.03
CA ASP A 176 21.64 22.35 -0.64
C ASP A 176 20.66 21.18 -0.61
N LEU A 177 20.24 20.78 0.59
CA LEU A 177 19.26 19.73 0.80
C LEU A 177 17.95 20.32 1.28
N ALA A 178 16.84 19.69 0.91
CA ALA A 178 15.54 20.04 1.48
C ALA A 178 15.60 19.94 3.03
N ALA A 179 15.33 21.05 3.71
CA ALA A 179 15.25 21.02 5.17
C ALA A 179 13.92 20.42 5.59
N ALA A 180 13.94 19.51 6.58
CA ALA A 180 12.73 19.07 7.25
C ALA A 180 12.01 20.32 7.81
N PRO A 181 10.71 20.51 7.53
CA PRO A 181 9.98 21.65 8.05
C PRO A 181 10.06 21.62 9.58
N MET A 182 10.41 22.74 10.20
CA MET A 182 10.30 22.90 11.65
C MET A 182 8.81 22.78 11.99
N GLY A 183 8.42 21.65 12.56
CA GLY A 183 7.05 21.39 12.97
C GLY A 183 6.67 22.34 14.10
N VAL A 184 5.68 23.18 13.87
CA VAL A 184 4.95 23.81 14.98
C VAL A 184 4.08 22.70 15.56
N GLU A 185 4.46 22.16 16.72
CA GLU A 185 3.59 21.24 17.47
C GLU A 185 2.39 22.04 17.99
N ILE A 186 1.25 21.87 17.31
CA ILE A 186 -0.02 22.43 17.75
C ILE A 186 -0.59 21.41 18.74
N MET A 187 -0.60 21.75 20.04
CA MET A 187 -1.31 20.98 21.05
C MET A 187 -2.81 21.02 20.72
N SER A 188 -3.36 19.89 20.24
CA SER A 188 -4.79 19.78 19.89
C SER A 188 -5.56 18.91 20.88
N PRO A 189 -6.83 19.25 21.17
CA PRO A 189 -7.72 18.40 21.96
C PRO A 189 -7.93 17.01 21.32
N PRO A 190 -8.18 15.96 22.11
CA PRO A 190 -8.47 14.63 21.58
C PRO A 190 -9.70 14.66 20.66
N GLY A 191 -9.59 14.01 19.49
CA GLY A 191 -10.60 14.00 18.42
C GLY A 191 -10.35 14.96 17.25
N MET A 192 -9.34 15.85 17.34
CA MET A 192 -8.94 16.77 16.26
C MET A 192 -7.57 16.46 15.64
N GLU A 193 -6.96 15.32 15.99
CA GLU A 193 -5.60 14.93 15.56
C GLU A 193 -5.46 14.79 14.04
N GLU A 194 -6.48 14.24 13.38
CA GLU A 194 -6.45 14.06 11.93
C GLU A 194 -6.52 15.42 11.20
N MET A 195 -7.37 16.34 11.69
CA MET A 195 -7.50 17.69 11.13
C MET A 195 -6.24 18.54 11.35
N THR A 196 -5.59 18.44 12.52
CA THR A 196 -4.33 19.18 12.77
C THR A 196 -3.18 18.65 11.92
N SER A 197 -3.10 17.35 11.69
CA SER A 197 -2.12 16.76 10.76
C SER A 197 -2.33 17.25 9.32
N GLN A 198 -3.59 17.37 8.89
CA GLN A 198 -3.93 17.89 7.57
C GLN A 198 -3.58 19.38 7.43
N LEU A 199 -3.89 20.21 8.44
CA LEU A 199 -3.52 21.63 8.46
C LEU A 199 -2.00 21.83 8.46
N GLN A 200 -1.24 21.02 9.20
CA GLN A 200 0.22 21.04 9.16
C GLN A 200 0.74 20.73 7.74
N SER A 201 0.18 19.72 7.07
CA SER A 201 0.58 19.36 5.71
C SER A 201 0.29 20.48 4.70
N MET A 202 -0.83 21.19 4.86
CA MET A 202 -1.16 22.36 4.05
C MET A 202 -0.18 23.52 4.29
N PHE A 203 0.15 23.83 5.56
CA PHE A 203 1.14 24.87 5.89
C PHE A 203 2.53 24.58 5.33
N GLN A 204 2.94 23.32 5.31
CA GLN A 204 4.22 22.89 4.72
C GLN A 204 4.25 23.10 3.20
N ASN A 205 3.13 22.87 2.52
CA ASN A 205 3.03 23.09 1.07
C ASN A 205 2.98 24.59 0.69
N LEU A 206 2.40 25.46 1.53
CA LEU A 206 2.36 26.91 1.29
C LEU A 206 3.66 27.65 1.68
N GLY A 207 4.39 27.16 2.69
CA GLY A 207 5.59 27.83 3.24
C GLY A 207 6.85 27.78 2.36
N GLY A 208 6.80 27.08 1.23
CA GLY A 208 7.94 26.80 0.36
C GLY A 208 8.93 25.83 0.98
N GLN A 209 9.38 24.85 0.20
CA GLN A 209 10.47 23.95 0.62
C GLN A 209 11.79 24.72 0.63
N LYS A 210 12.17 25.28 1.78
CA LYS A 210 13.48 25.94 1.94
C LYS A 210 14.58 24.87 1.93
N GLN A 211 15.44 24.92 0.94
CA GLN A 211 16.69 24.17 0.96
C GLN A 211 17.67 24.85 1.92
N LYS A 212 18.47 24.06 2.64
CA LYS A 212 19.54 24.57 3.49
C LYS A 212 20.86 23.92 3.09
N PRO A 213 21.95 24.69 3.02
CA PRO A 213 23.27 24.14 2.78
C PRO A 213 23.65 23.25 3.96
N ARG A 214 24.12 22.04 3.65
CA ARG A 214 24.66 21.10 4.63
C ARG A 214 25.97 20.52 4.11
N LYS A 215 26.97 20.50 4.99
CA LYS A 215 28.26 19.86 4.72
C LYS A 215 28.20 18.39 5.12
N LEU A 216 28.42 17.49 4.17
CA LEU A 216 28.29 16.03 4.32
C LEU A 216 29.36 15.32 3.49
N LYS A 217 29.65 14.06 3.80
CA LYS A 217 30.45 13.20 2.92
C LYS A 217 29.69 12.88 1.63
N ILE A 218 30.40 12.76 0.51
CA ILE A 218 29.82 12.41 -0.80
C ILE A 218 28.97 11.13 -0.72
N LYS A 219 29.45 10.12 0.02
CA LYS A 219 28.72 8.87 0.21
C LYS A 219 27.34 9.04 0.84
N ASP A 220 27.23 9.92 1.83
CA ASP A 220 25.98 10.17 2.55
C ASP A 220 25.08 11.15 1.79
N ALA A 221 25.70 12.18 1.18
CA ALA A 221 25.07 13.10 0.26
C ALA A 221 24.38 12.37 -0.89
N MET A 222 25.04 11.39 -1.50
CA MET A 222 24.51 10.61 -2.62
C MET A 222 23.19 9.90 -2.26
N LYS A 223 23.13 9.25 -1.09
CA LYS A 223 21.90 8.56 -0.65
C LYS A 223 20.72 9.53 -0.50
N LEU A 224 20.97 10.68 0.13
CA LEU A 224 19.94 11.70 0.34
C LEU A 224 19.48 12.34 -0.96
N LEU A 225 20.41 12.62 -1.89
CA LEU A 225 20.09 13.17 -3.20
C LEU A 225 19.29 12.18 -4.05
N ILE A 226 19.62 10.89 -4.03
CA ILE A 226 18.84 9.86 -4.74
C ILE A 226 17.39 9.84 -4.24
N GLU A 227 17.17 9.89 -2.92
CA GLU A 227 15.83 9.94 -2.35
C GLU A 227 15.06 11.20 -2.77
N GLU A 228 15.73 12.36 -2.78
CA GLU A 228 15.14 13.64 -3.18
C GLU A 228 14.78 13.66 -4.68
N GLU A 229 15.70 13.25 -5.55
CA GLU A 229 15.48 13.21 -7.00
C GLU A 229 14.44 12.13 -7.37
N ALA A 230 14.46 10.97 -6.73
CA ALA A 230 13.44 9.94 -6.93
C ALA A 230 12.05 10.44 -6.55
N ALA A 231 11.92 11.24 -5.49
CA ALA A 231 10.65 11.82 -5.09
C ALA A 231 10.13 12.86 -6.11
N LYS A 232 11.02 13.63 -6.76
CA LYS A 232 10.65 14.61 -7.81
C LYS A 232 10.19 13.95 -9.10
N LEU A 233 10.74 12.78 -9.43
CA LEU A 233 10.39 12.02 -10.63
C LEU A 233 9.01 11.36 -10.57
N VAL A 234 8.36 11.36 -9.40
CA VAL A 234 7.06 10.74 -9.21
C VAL A 234 5.96 11.78 -9.38
N ASN A 235 5.09 11.58 -10.38
CA ASN A 235 3.92 12.41 -10.57
C ASN A 235 2.83 12.04 -9.54
N PRO A 236 2.40 12.99 -8.66
CA PRO A 236 1.44 12.69 -7.61
C PRO A 236 0.05 12.32 -8.13
N GLU A 237 -0.38 12.85 -9.29
CA GLU A 237 -1.70 12.53 -9.84
C GLU A 237 -1.73 11.15 -10.49
N GLU A 238 -0.69 10.81 -11.25
CA GLU A 238 -0.51 9.45 -11.80
C GLU A 238 -0.40 8.41 -10.69
N LEU A 239 0.35 8.72 -9.62
CA LEU A 239 0.48 7.83 -8.47
C LEU A 239 -0.85 7.55 -7.78
N LYS A 240 -1.72 8.57 -7.62
CA LYS A 240 -3.06 8.39 -7.05
C LYS A 240 -3.91 7.48 -7.92
N GLN A 241 -3.93 7.73 -9.23
CA GLN A 241 -4.70 6.93 -10.18
C GLN A 241 -4.23 5.47 -10.18
N ASP A 242 -2.92 5.25 -10.29
CA ASP A 242 -2.32 3.91 -10.24
C ASP A 242 -2.64 3.18 -8.94
N ALA A 243 -2.67 3.90 -7.81
CA ALA A 243 -3.01 3.32 -6.52
C ALA A 243 -4.49 2.94 -6.41
N ILE A 244 -5.40 3.78 -6.91
CA ILE A 244 -6.84 3.46 -6.98
C ILE A 244 -7.03 2.22 -7.85
N ASP A 245 -6.45 2.20 -9.05
CA ASP A 245 -6.51 1.05 -9.96
C ASP A 245 -5.94 -0.21 -9.30
N ALA A 246 -4.85 -0.09 -8.54
CA ALA A 246 -4.28 -1.19 -7.77
C ALA A 246 -5.23 -1.69 -6.66
N VAL A 247 -5.97 -0.82 -5.98
CA VAL A 247 -6.96 -1.25 -4.99
C VAL A 247 -8.15 -1.93 -5.66
N GLU A 248 -8.77 -1.28 -6.63
CA GLU A 248 -9.99 -1.80 -7.28
C GLU A 248 -9.70 -3.15 -7.96
N GLN A 249 -8.58 -3.22 -8.68
CA GLN A 249 -8.26 -4.43 -9.41
C GLN A 249 -7.61 -5.46 -8.50
N HIS A 250 -6.63 -5.06 -7.66
CA HIS A 250 -5.70 -5.94 -6.92
C HIS A 250 -5.88 -6.01 -5.40
N GLY A 251 -6.77 -5.23 -4.81
CA GLY A 251 -6.94 -5.18 -3.37
C GLY A 251 -7.26 -6.53 -2.74
N ILE A 252 -6.62 -6.81 -1.61
CA ILE A 252 -6.92 -7.97 -0.76
C ILE A 252 -7.22 -7.47 0.66
N VAL A 253 -8.41 -7.79 1.15
CA VAL A 253 -8.84 -7.49 2.52
C VAL A 253 -8.89 -8.78 3.31
N PHE A 254 -8.18 -8.83 4.44
CA PHE A 254 -8.26 -9.93 5.39
C PHE A 254 -9.05 -9.52 6.63
N ILE A 255 -10.20 -10.16 6.84
CA ILE A 255 -11.07 -9.94 8.01
C ILE A 255 -10.85 -11.10 8.98
N ASP A 256 -10.16 -10.81 10.08
CA ASP A 256 -9.89 -11.78 11.13
C ASP A 256 -11.03 -11.83 12.15
N GLU A 257 -11.18 -12.98 12.82
CA GLU A 257 -12.16 -13.22 13.88
C GLU A 257 -13.64 -12.95 13.48
N ILE A 258 -14.02 -13.27 12.23
CA ILE A 258 -15.40 -13.07 11.75
C ILE A 258 -16.42 -13.93 12.53
N ASP A 259 -15.98 -15.02 13.14
CA ASP A 259 -16.80 -15.87 14.00
C ASP A 259 -17.25 -15.16 15.30
N LYS A 260 -16.57 -14.07 15.69
CA LYS A 260 -16.93 -13.29 16.90
C LYS A 260 -18.12 -12.36 16.68
N ILE A 261 -18.46 -12.07 15.43
CA ILE A 261 -19.62 -11.24 15.06
C ILE A 261 -20.83 -12.09 14.62
N CYS A 262 -20.74 -13.42 14.71
CA CYS A 262 -21.88 -14.33 14.52
C CYS A 262 -22.85 -14.28 15.71
N LYS A 263 -24.10 -14.71 15.48
CA LYS A 263 -25.07 -14.98 16.55
C LYS A 263 -24.47 -16.03 17.50
N ARG A 264 -24.59 -15.81 18.82
CA ARG A 264 -24.32 -16.89 19.77
C ARG A 264 -25.62 -17.66 19.98
N GLY A 265 -25.62 -18.97 19.78
CA GLY A 265 -26.80 -19.81 20.01
C GLY A 265 -27.33 -19.65 21.44
N GLY A 266 -28.46 -18.93 21.58
CA GLY A 266 -29.16 -18.68 22.84
C GLY A 266 -30.15 -17.53 22.70
N ASN A 267 -31.36 -17.67 23.26
CA ASN A 267 -32.46 -16.68 23.25
C ASN A 267 -32.13 -15.40 24.05
N SER A 268 -31.07 -14.63 23.72
CA SER A 268 -30.72 -13.39 24.40
C SER A 268 -30.84 -12.16 23.49
N SER A 269 -31.99 -11.49 23.55
CA SER A 269 -32.40 -10.31 22.76
C SER A 269 -31.60 -9.01 23.00
N GLY A 270 -30.33 -9.06 23.42
CA GLY A 270 -29.55 -7.88 23.83
C GLY A 270 -28.36 -7.56 22.91
N PRO A 271 -27.18 -8.21 23.11
CA PRO A 271 -25.95 -7.87 22.42
C PRO A 271 -25.84 -8.40 20.97
N ASP A 272 -26.81 -9.20 20.51
CA ASP A 272 -26.76 -9.84 19.19
C ASP A 272 -27.09 -8.85 18.04
N VAL A 273 -27.89 -7.80 18.30
CA VAL A 273 -28.24 -6.77 17.29
C VAL A 273 -26.99 -5.98 16.84
N SER A 274 -26.05 -5.72 17.74
CA SER A 274 -24.80 -5.00 17.43
C SER A 274 -23.86 -5.84 16.55
N ARG A 275 -23.79 -7.16 16.79
CA ARG A 275 -22.91 -8.06 16.05
C ARG A 275 -23.39 -8.33 14.63
N GLU A 276 -24.70 -8.53 14.45
CA GLU A 276 -25.31 -8.61 13.12
C GLU A 276 -25.22 -7.28 12.37
N GLY A 277 -25.31 -6.15 13.08
CA GLY A 277 -25.10 -4.82 12.52
C GLY A 277 -23.77 -4.74 11.77
N VAL A 278 -22.68 -5.20 12.39
CA VAL A 278 -21.36 -5.24 11.73
C VAL A 278 -21.36 -6.07 10.45
N GLN A 279 -22.04 -7.23 10.44
CA GLN A 279 -22.13 -8.05 9.23
C GLN A 279 -22.88 -7.33 8.11
N ARG A 280 -23.96 -6.61 8.44
CA ARG A 280 -24.74 -5.80 7.49
C ARG A 280 -23.94 -4.61 6.97
N ASP A 281 -23.13 -3.99 7.82
CA ASP A 281 -22.28 -2.87 7.43
C ASP A 281 -21.08 -3.31 6.56
N LEU A 282 -20.61 -4.55 6.73
CA LEU A 282 -19.58 -5.17 5.87
C LEU A 282 -20.11 -5.60 4.50
N LEU A 283 -21.40 -5.93 4.40
CA LEU A 283 -21.99 -6.51 3.20
C LEU A 283 -21.83 -5.63 1.95
N PRO A 284 -22.11 -4.30 1.99
CA PRO A 284 -21.88 -3.42 0.83
C PRO A 284 -20.45 -3.48 0.30
N LEU A 285 -19.45 -3.60 1.17
CA LEU A 285 -18.05 -3.69 0.73
C LEU A 285 -17.80 -4.98 -0.08
N VAL A 286 -18.41 -6.09 0.33
CA VAL A 286 -18.24 -7.42 -0.27
C VAL A 286 -19.05 -7.58 -1.56
N GLU A 287 -20.26 -7.00 -1.61
CA GLU A 287 -21.14 -7.03 -2.79
C GLU A 287 -20.67 -6.07 -3.89
N GLY A 288 -20.00 -4.98 -3.51
CA GLY A 288 -19.57 -3.93 -4.43
C GLY A 288 -20.24 -2.61 -4.10
N CYS A 289 -19.44 -1.66 -3.60
CA CYS A 289 -19.88 -0.29 -3.38
C CYS A 289 -18.76 0.68 -3.77
N THR A 290 -19.08 1.97 -3.75
CA THR A 290 -18.07 3.02 -3.93
C THR A 290 -17.81 3.70 -2.60
N VAL A 291 -16.55 3.64 -2.13
CA VAL A 291 -16.11 4.28 -0.90
C VAL A 291 -15.32 5.55 -1.22
N SER A 292 -15.64 6.64 -0.54
CA SER A 292 -14.87 7.89 -0.65
C SER A 292 -13.62 7.83 0.23
N THR A 293 -12.48 8.17 -0.36
CA THR A 293 -11.19 8.28 0.32
C THR A 293 -10.55 9.63 0.03
N LYS A 294 -9.56 10.03 0.83
CA LYS A 294 -8.79 11.27 0.60
C LYS A 294 -7.99 11.27 -0.72
N HIS A 295 -7.83 10.11 -1.37
CA HIS A 295 -7.11 9.98 -2.64
C HIS A 295 -8.05 9.91 -3.85
N GLY A 296 -9.35 9.71 -3.63
CA GLY A 296 -10.36 9.55 -4.67
C GLY A 296 -11.44 8.54 -4.28
N MET A 297 -12.35 8.27 -5.21
CA MET A 297 -13.39 7.26 -5.05
C MET A 297 -12.82 5.88 -5.40
N VAL A 298 -13.16 4.86 -4.61
CA VAL A 298 -12.70 3.47 -4.83
C VAL A 298 -13.90 2.54 -4.91
N LYS A 299 -13.98 1.75 -5.98
CA LYS A 299 -14.97 0.69 -6.16
C LYS A 299 -14.48 -0.65 -5.58
N THR A 300 -15.32 -1.34 -4.83
CA THR A 300 -14.94 -2.58 -4.13
C THR A 300 -15.29 -3.86 -4.87
N ASP A 301 -15.98 -3.77 -6.02
CA ASP A 301 -16.55 -4.87 -6.83
C ASP A 301 -15.55 -6.01 -7.13
N HIS A 302 -14.27 -5.69 -7.14
CA HIS A 302 -13.21 -6.59 -7.59
C HIS A 302 -12.12 -6.84 -6.54
N ILE A 303 -12.31 -6.33 -5.32
CA ILE A 303 -11.45 -6.60 -4.16
C ILE A 303 -11.70 -8.03 -3.68
N LEU A 304 -10.61 -8.76 -3.39
CA LEU A 304 -10.69 -10.09 -2.81
C LEU A 304 -10.83 -10.00 -1.29
N PHE A 305 -11.93 -10.51 -0.75
CA PHE A 305 -12.11 -10.66 0.69
C PHE A 305 -11.75 -12.06 1.15
N ILE A 306 -10.90 -12.13 2.18
CA ILE A 306 -10.54 -13.36 2.89
C ILE A 306 -10.96 -13.18 4.34
N ALA A 307 -12.03 -13.84 4.74
CA ALA A 307 -12.47 -13.88 6.12
C ALA A 307 -11.83 -15.08 6.83
N SER A 308 -11.59 -14.97 8.14
CA SER A 308 -11.12 -16.11 8.93
C SER A 308 -11.74 -16.14 10.31
N GLY A 309 -11.91 -17.35 10.85
CA GLY A 309 -12.46 -17.57 12.18
C GLY A 309 -12.09 -18.92 12.76
N ALA A 310 -12.21 -19.04 14.09
CA ALA A 310 -12.01 -20.32 14.77
C ALA A 310 -13.25 -21.21 14.72
N PHE A 311 -14.45 -20.60 14.74
CA PHE A 311 -15.74 -21.29 14.68
C PHE A 311 -15.87 -22.39 15.74
N GLN A 312 -15.37 -22.12 16.95
CA GLN A 312 -15.50 -23.03 18.11
C GLN A 312 -16.86 -22.91 18.81
N VAL A 313 -17.44 -21.70 18.79
CA VAL A 313 -18.67 -21.34 19.52
C VAL A 313 -19.80 -20.94 18.56
N ALA A 314 -19.46 -20.67 17.30
CA ALA A 314 -20.37 -20.34 16.21
C ALA A 314 -20.04 -21.23 15.02
N SER A 315 -21.01 -21.40 14.13
CA SER A 315 -20.87 -22.10 12.86
C SER A 315 -20.88 -21.09 11.70
N PRO A 316 -20.29 -21.42 10.54
CA PRO A 316 -20.42 -20.58 9.34
C PRO A 316 -21.87 -20.31 8.93
N SER A 317 -22.79 -21.23 9.24
CA SER A 317 -24.24 -21.05 9.04
C SER A 317 -24.89 -20.01 9.95
N ASP A 318 -24.19 -19.53 10.98
CA ASP A 318 -24.66 -18.45 11.87
C ASP A 318 -24.33 -17.05 11.33
N LEU A 319 -23.60 -16.97 10.20
CA LEU A 319 -23.46 -15.74 9.42
C LEU A 319 -24.78 -15.40 8.73
N ILE A 320 -25.01 -14.12 8.45
CA ILE A 320 -26.19 -13.72 7.69
C ILE A 320 -26.15 -14.37 6.29
N PRO A 321 -27.29 -14.83 5.74
CA PRO A 321 -27.33 -15.55 4.46
C PRO A 321 -26.62 -14.81 3.32
N GLU A 322 -26.67 -13.49 3.33
CA GLU A 322 -26.07 -12.60 2.34
C GLU A 322 -24.53 -12.61 2.40
N THR A 323 -23.94 -12.72 3.60
CA THR A 323 -22.47 -12.83 3.77
C THR A 323 -21.96 -14.25 3.58
N ALA A 324 -22.83 -15.26 3.69
CA ALA A 324 -22.53 -16.66 3.40
C ALA A 324 -22.52 -16.99 1.88
N GLY A 325 -23.01 -16.07 1.03
CA GLY A 325 -23.01 -16.17 -0.43
C GLY A 325 -21.64 -16.51 -1.03
N PRO A 326 -21.60 -17.07 -2.26
CA PRO A 326 -20.87 -18.27 -2.68
C PRO A 326 -19.38 -18.25 -2.29
N SER A 327 -19.13 -18.42 -0.99
CA SER A 327 -17.83 -18.76 -0.46
C SER A 327 -17.55 -20.18 -0.96
N ALA A 328 -16.45 -20.35 -1.69
CA ALA A 328 -16.01 -21.69 -2.04
C ALA A 328 -15.64 -22.38 -0.72
N ASP A 329 -16.54 -23.23 -0.23
CA ASP A 329 -16.42 -23.99 1.01
C ASP A 329 -15.09 -24.78 0.96
N SER A 330 -14.00 -24.21 1.49
CA SER A 330 -12.72 -24.90 1.56
C SER A 330 -12.69 -25.72 2.84
N ARG A 331 -13.37 -26.86 2.80
CA ARG A 331 -13.19 -27.93 3.78
C ARG A 331 -11.89 -28.69 3.53
#